data_AF-A0A938H3M7-F1
#
_entry.id   AF-A0A938H3M7-F1
#
_cell.length_a   1.000
_cell.length_b   1.000
_cell.length_c   1.000
_cell.angle_alpha   90.00
_cell.angle_beta   90.00
_cell.angle_gamma   90.00
#
_symmetry.space_group_name_H-M   'P 1'
#
loop_
_entity.id
_entity.type
_entity.pdbx_description
1 polymer ?
#
loop_
_entity_poly.entity_id
_entity_poly.type
_entity_poly.pdbx_seq_one_letter_code
_entity_poly.pdbx_strand_id
1 'polypeptide(L)'
;MIYFDVTKTGAAGHRSGLTRVSTRLRDELGGAAHGVAWRVRSRRFHPPLPEPLSSSDWFLTAELFAEEERPGFTAWLEASSGGRAAIFHDAIPLKHPHITWPQSVARHPAYLKLLARFDRVWAVSEASRAELLGIWRWQGLTRPPPVEVLTLGADFCRGPRRTPTPAAGPPRLLCLGILEPRKNQRFLLEVCADLWAGGLAFELHLVGRVNPH
;
A
#
# COMPACT_ATOMS: atom_id res chain seq x y z
N MET A 1 -17.59 4.96 15.12
CA MET A 1 -17.28 3.62 14.53
C MET A 1 -16.19 3.76 13.47
N ILE A 2 -15.35 2.73 13.20
CA ILE A 2 -14.45 2.74 12.03
C ILE A 2 -15.03 1.86 10.93
N TYR A 3 -15.39 2.46 9.80
CA TYR A 3 -15.75 1.77 8.56
C TYR A 3 -14.49 1.57 7.72
N PHE A 4 -13.97 0.34 7.73
CA PHE A 4 -12.71 -0.01 7.11
C PHE A 4 -12.94 -0.50 5.67
N ASP A 5 -12.35 0.21 4.70
CA ASP A 5 -12.46 -0.10 3.28
C ASP A 5 -11.79 -1.43 2.94
N VAL A 6 -12.59 -2.38 2.46
CA VAL A 6 -12.14 -3.69 1.96
C VAL A 6 -12.56 -3.92 0.51
N THR A 7 -12.82 -2.86 -0.25
CA THR A 7 -13.35 -2.95 -1.62
C THR A 7 -12.52 -3.84 -2.54
N LYS A 8 -11.20 -3.68 -2.58
CA LYS A 8 -10.27 -4.49 -3.38
C LYS A 8 -9.75 -5.67 -2.57
N THR A 9 -9.39 -5.45 -1.32
CA THR A 9 -8.76 -6.46 -0.47
C THR A 9 -9.70 -7.60 -0.09
N GLY A 10 -11.00 -7.32 0.07
CA GLY A 10 -12.02 -8.32 0.36
C GLY A 10 -12.35 -9.25 -0.82
N ALA A 11 -12.07 -8.83 -2.06
CA ALA A 11 -12.28 -9.64 -3.27
C ALA A 11 -10.97 -10.26 -3.82
N ALA A 12 -9.83 -9.98 -3.20
CA ALA A 12 -8.53 -10.39 -3.71
C ALA A 12 -8.30 -11.90 -3.51
N GLY A 13 -8.25 -12.66 -4.61
CA GLY A 13 -7.83 -14.08 -4.58
C GLY A 13 -6.34 -14.28 -4.26
N HIS A 14 -5.52 -13.25 -4.46
CA HIS A 14 -4.09 -13.26 -4.13
C HIS A 14 -3.78 -12.34 -2.94
N ARG A 15 -2.96 -12.83 -2.00
CA ARG A 15 -2.52 -12.05 -0.82
C ARG A 15 -1.34 -11.14 -1.19
N SER A 16 -1.63 -10.01 -1.81
CA SER A 16 -0.63 -8.96 -2.06
C SER A 16 -0.08 -8.36 -0.75
N GLY A 17 0.99 -7.55 -0.84
CA GLY A 17 1.49 -6.78 0.31
C GLY A 17 0.42 -5.89 0.93
N LEU A 18 -0.33 -5.16 0.09
CA LEU A 18 -1.46 -4.33 0.52
C LEU A 18 -2.55 -5.15 1.19
N THR A 19 -2.91 -6.30 0.62
CA THR A 19 -3.90 -7.21 1.21
C THR A 19 -3.48 -7.63 2.63
N ARG A 20 -2.20 -8.00 2.81
CA ARG A 20 -1.69 -8.37 4.13
C ARG A 20 -1.74 -7.20 5.10
N VAL A 21 -1.29 -6.00 4.70
CA VAL A 21 -1.33 -4.81 5.56
C VAL A 21 -2.77 -4.47 5.96
N SER A 22 -3.71 -4.42 5.01
CA SER A 22 -5.10 -4.13 5.30
C SER A 22 -5.74 -5.17 6.22
N THR A 23 -5.50 -6.46 5.99
CA THR A 23 -5.98 -7.51 6.90
C THR A 23 -5.40 -7.33 8.30
N ARG A 24 -4.10 -7.07 8.41
CA ARG A 24 -3.42 -6.87 9.69
C ARG A 24 -3.94 -5.67 10.46
N LEU A 25 -4.10 -4.52 9.81
CA LEU A 25 -4.66 -3.33 10.41
C LEU A 25 -6.06 -3.59 10.96
N ARG A 26 -6.92 -4.25 10.19
CA ARG A 26 -8.27 -4.59 10.63
C ARG A 26 -8.26 -5.56 11.82
N ASP A 27 -7.37 -6.55 11.80
CA ASP A 27 -7.22 -7.51 12.91
C ASP A 27 -6.77 -6.82 14.20
N GLU A 28 -5.84 -5.86 14.14
CA GLU A 28 -5.43 -5.09 15.34
C GLU A 28 -6.52 -4.14 15.83
N LEU A 29 -7.32 -3.55 14.92
CA LEU A 29 -8.45 -2.69 15.29
C LEU A 29 -9.62 -3.48 15.89
N GLY A 30 -9.67 -4.80 15.66
CA GLY A 30 -10.66 -5.71 16.22
C GLY A 30 -12.10 -5.21 16.01
N GLY A 31 -12.90 -5.24 17.08
CA GLY A 31 -14.30 -4.83 17.04
C GLY A 31 -14.55 -3.34 16.73
N ALA A 32 -13.52 -2.50 16.73
CA ALA A 32 -13.68 -1.09 16.34
C ALA A 32 -13.82 -0.91 14.83
N ALA A 33 -13.30 -1.86 14.03
CA ALA A 33 -13.26 -1.79 12.56
C ALA A 33 -14.27 -2.71 11.88
N HIS A 34 -15.18 -2.11 11.12
CA HIS A 34 -16.23 -2.80 10.36
C HIS A 34 -15.89 -2.75 8.88
N GLY A 35 -15.67 -3.92 8.28
CA GLY A 35 -15.33 -4.03 6.87
C GLY A 35 -16.47 -3.60 5.96
N VAL A 36 -16.21 -2.65 5.05
CA VAL A 36 -17.17 -2.14 4.07
C VAL A 36 -16.55 -2.14 2.67
N ALA A 37 -17.34 -2.48 1.65
CA ALA A 37 -16.87 -2.57 0.27
C ALA A 37 -17.75 -1.72 -0.66
N TRP A 38 -17.13 -0.88 -1.49
CA TRP A 38 -17.83 -0.11 -2.50
C TRP A 38 -18.38 -1.02 -3.60
N ARG A 39 -19.70 -0.94 -3.85
CA ARG A 39 -20.37 -1.68 -4.90
C ARG A 39 -20.56 -0.78 -6.12
N VAL A 40 -19.80 -1.05 -7.18
CA VAL A 40 -19.81 -0.24 -8.41
C VAL A 40 -21.20 -0.08 -9.03
N ARG A 41 -22.01 -1.15 -9.05
CA ARG A 41 -23.36 -1.12 -9.65
C ARG A 41 -24.32 -0.18 -8.91
N SER A 42 -24.33 -0.23 -7.58
CA SER A 42 -25.23 0.59 -6.75
C SER A 42 -24.60 1.92 -6.33
N ARG A 43 -23.30 2.12 -6.54
CA ARG A 43 -22.51 3.28 -6.10
C ARG A 43 -22.68 3.55 -4.60
N ARG A 44 -22.69 2.48 -3.83
CA ARG A 44 -22.89 2.48 -2.38
C ARG A 44 -21.99 1.45 -1.71
N PHE A 45 -21.69 1.66 -0.44
CA PHE A 45 -21.00 0.67 0.37
C PHE A 45 -21.90 -0.51 0.75
N HIS A 46 -21.28 -1.67 0.92
CA HIS A 46 -21.89 -2.87 1.49
C HIS A 46 -20.98 -3.46 2.58
N PRO A 47 -21.48 -3.74 3.79
CA PRO A 47 -22.81 -3.35 4.30
C PRO A 47 -23.05 -1.82 4.21
N PRO A 48 -24.32 -1.36 4.18
CA PRO A 48 -24.61 0.06 4.07
C PRO A 48 -24.04 0.83 5.28
N LEU A 49 -23.51 2.01 5.01
CA LEU A 49 -23.07 2.96 6.04
C LEU A 49 -24.23 3.88 6.38
N PRO A 50 -24.25 4.46 7.60
CA PRO A 50 -25.09 5.61 7.88
C PRO A 50 -24.80 6.74 6.88
N GLU A 51 -25.85 7.33 6.31
CA GLU A 51 -25.76 8.47 5.41
C GLU A 51 -26.57 9.64 6.00
N PRO A 52 -25.92 10.72 6.47
CA PRO A 52 -24.46 10.91 6.52
C PRO A 52 -23.81 10.15 7.69
N LEU A 53 -22.48 9.93 7.61
CA LEU A 53 -21.72 9.40 8.74
C LEU A 53 -21.83 10.33 9.95
N SER A 54 -21.97 9.78 11.15
CA SER A 54 -22.00 10.62 12.36
C SER A 54 -20.62 11.25 12.59
N SER A 55 -20.57 12.33 13.37
CA SER A 55 -19.31 13.03 13.68
C SER A 55 -18.30 12.19 14.48
N SER A 56 -18.73 11.06 15.07
CA SER A 56 -17.88 10.10 15.77
C SER A 56 -17.49 8.89 14.89
N ASP A 57 -17.98 8.85 13.64
CA ASP A 57 -17.65 7.81 12.69
C ASP A 57 -16.49 8.20 11.78
N TRP A 58 -15.70 7.18 11.42
CA TRP A 58 -14.54 7.31 10.56
C TRP A 58 -14.61 6.30 9.43
N PHE A 59 -14.43 6.77 8.20
CA PHE A 59 -14.06 5.92 7.08
C PHE A 59 -12.54 5.82 7.00
N LEU A 60 -11.98 4.60 6.97
CA LEU A 60 -10.54 4.36 6.86
C LEU A 60 -10.25 3.48 5.65
N THR A 61 -9.36 3.93 4.76
CA THR A 61 -8.90 3.12 3.62
C THR A 61 -7.38 3.02 3.56
N ALA A 62 -6.89 1.81 3.27
CA ALA A 62 -5.48 1.56 2.92
C ALA A 62 -5.33 1.11 1.46
N GLU A 63 -6.39 1.29 0.66
CA GLU A 63 -6.46 0.83 -0.72
C GLU A 63 -6.12 1.95 -1.71
N LEU A 64 -5.73 1.54 -2.93
CA LEU A 64 -5.72 2.43 -4.08
C LEU A 64 -7.13 2.54 -4.64
N PHE A 65 -7.56 3.75 -4.97
CA PHE A 65 -8.88 4.04 -5.53
C PHE A 65 -8.79 5.14 -6.58
N ALA A 66 -9.70 5.11 -7.53
CA ALA A 66 -9.88 6.15 -8.54
C ALA A 66 -11.38 6.25 -8.85
N GLU A 67 -11.84 7.41 -9.28
CA GLU A 67 -13.26 7.64 -9.60
C GLU A 67 -13.71 6.71 -10.74
N GLU A 68 -12.81 6.43 -11.69
CA GLU A 68 -13.04 5.52 -12.81
C GLU A 68 -13.27 4.08 -12.34
N GLU A 69 -12.64 3.66 -11.23
CA GLU A 69 -12.81 2.34 -10.63
C GLU A 69 -13.96 2.29 -9.61
N ARG A 70 -14.32 3.45 -9.04
CA ARG A 70 -15.37 3.62 -8.03
C ARG A 70 -16.27 4.82 -8.36
N PRO A 71 -17.11 4.74 -9.42
CA PRO A 71 -17.96 5.86 -9.80
C PRO A 71 -18.90 6.28 -8.67
N GLY A 72 -18.98 7.57 -8.38
CA GLY A 72 -19.73 8.17 -7.29
C GLY A 72 -18.96 8.28 -5.97
N PHE A 73 -17.73 7.76 -5.88
CA PHE A 73 -16.96 7.77 -4.63
C PHE A 73 -16.53 9.18 -4.24
N THR A 74 -16.18 10.03 -5.22
CA THR A 74 -15.86 11.45 -4.99
C THR A 74 -17.04 12.20 -4.37
N ALA A 75 -18.24 12.04 -4.95
CA ALA A 75 -19.46 12.67 -4.43
C ALA A 75 -19.79 12.17 -3.02
N TRP A 76 -19.59 10.88 -2.75
CA TRP A 76 -19.78 10.32 -1.41
C TRP A 76 -18.79 10.89 -0.39
N LEU A 77 -17.51 11.06 -0.77
CA LEU A 77 -16.50 11.69 0.09
C LEU A 77 -16.85 13.14 0.44
N GLU A 78 -17.42 13.89 -0.50
CA GLU A 78 -17.84 15.29 -0.31
C GLU A 78 -19.12 15.42 0.55
N ALA A 79 -20.05 14.47 0.43
CA ALA A 79 -21.33 14.51 1.14
C ALA A 79 -21.24 14.00 2.60
N SER A 80 -20.14 13.36 2.98
CA SER A 80 -19.99 12.73 4.30
C SER A 80 -19.63 13.75 5.39
N SER A 81 -20.39 13.76 6.49
CA SER A 81 -20.08 14.57 7.69
C SER A 81 -19.17 13.87 8.71
N GLY A 82 -18.87 12.59 8.50
CA GLY A 82 -17.93 11.84 9.35
C GLY A 82 -16.48 12.09 8.96
N GLY A 83 -15.55 11.58 9.76
CA GLY A 83 -14.12 11.64 9.47
C GLY A 83 -13.73 10.68 8.33
N ARG A 84 -12.80 11.09 7.47
CA ARG A 84 -12.23 10.28 6.39
C ARG A 84 -10.72 10.25 6.55
N ALA A 85 -10.17 9.05 6.71
CA ALA A 85 -8.74 8.82 6.79
C ALA A 85 -8.24 7.84 5.73
N ALA A 86 -7.02 8.07 5.24
CA ALA A 86 -6.38 7.21 4.25
C ALA A 86 -4.93 6.88 4.63
N ILE A 87 -4.45 5.72 4.19
CA ILE A 87 -3.03 5.34 4.26
C ILE A 87 -2.43 5.41 2.85
N PHE A 88 -1.39 6.23 2.71
CA PHE A 88 -0.63 6.42 1.49
C PHE A 88 0.67 5.61 1.54
N HIS A 89 0.84 4.71 0.56
CA HIS A 89 2.02 3.84 0.47
C HIS A 89 3.15 4.49 -0.31
N ASP A 90 2.90 4.81 -1.58
CA ASP A 90 3.93 5.35 -2.48
C ASP A 90 3.36 6.04 -3.72
N ALA A 91 4.18 6.86 -4.37
CA ALA A 91 3.94 7.38 -5.71
C ALA A 91 4.86 6.74 -6.77
N ILE A 92 5.31 5.49 -6.55
CA ILE A 92 6.20 4.77 -7.48
C ILE A 92 5.63 4.75 -8.91
N PRO A 93 4.31 4.45 -9.14
CA PRO A 93 3.76 4.46 -10.49
C PRO A 93 3.88 5.80 -11.20
N LEU A 94 3.85 6.92 -10.46
CA LEU A 94 4.02 8.25 -11.04
C LEU A 94 5.49 8.57 -11.32
N LYS A 95 6.41 8.16 -10.44
CA LYS A 95 7.84 8.47 -10.56
C LYS A 95 8.61 7.58 -11.51
N HIS A 96 8.20 6.32 -11.59
CA HIS A 96 8.88 5.31 -12.37
C HIS A 96 7.88 4.59 -13.28
N PRO A 97 7.19 5.32 -14.19
CA PRO A 97 6.15 4.76 -15.03
C PRO A 97 6.70 3.68 -15.99
N HIS A 98 7.96 3.80 -16.41
CA HIS A 98 8.63 2.87 -17.33
C HIS A 98 8.94 1.48 -16.73
N ILE A 99 8.88 1.32 -15.41
CA ILE A 99 9.07 0.04 -14.70
C ILE A 99 7.87 -0.31 -13.81
N THR A 100 6.72 0.31 -14.07
CA THR A 100 5.49 0.08 -13.31
C THR A 100 4.36 -0.32 -14.25
N TRP A 101 3.45 -1.15 -13.75
CA TRP A 101 2.33 -1.67 -14.52
C TRP A 101 1.46 -0.52 -15.07
N PRO A 102 1.13 -0.47 -16.38
CA PRO A 102 0.47 0.67 -17.01
C PRO A 102 -0.84 1.11 -16.34
N GLN A 103 -1.66 0.15 -15.89
CA GLN A 103 -2.92 0.44 -15.20
C GLN A 103 -2.69 1.08 -13.82
N SER A 104 -1.57 0.78 -13.15
CA SER A 104 -1.18 1.47 -11.92
C SER A 104 -0.72 2.90 -12.22
N VAL A 105 0.01 3.11 -13.32
CA VAL A 105 0.40 4.46 -13.79
C VAL A 105 -0.85 5.30 -14.11
N ALA A 106 -1.80 4.73 -14.85
CA ALA A 106 -2.99 5.44 -15.30
C ALA A 106 -3.90 5.91 -14.15
N ARG A 107 -4.06 5.11 -13.09
CA ARG A 107 -4.96 5.43 -11.96
C ARG A 107 -4.34 6.36 -10.92
N HIS A 108 -3.01 6.38 -10.81
CA HIS A 108 -2.31 7.06 -9.73
C HIS A 108 -2.56 8.59 -9.67
N PRO A 109 -2.62 9.32 -10.79
CA PRO A 109 -2.94 10.75 -10.75
C PRO A 109 -4.30 11.06 -10.12
N ALA A 110 -5.34 10.29 -10.46
CA ALA A 110 -6.68 10.45 -9.88
C ALA A 110 -6.69 10.10 -8.39
N TYR A 111 -6.03 9.00 -8.01
CA TYR A 111 -5.86 8.59 -6.62
C TYR A 111 -5.22 9.70 -5.76
N LEU A 112 -4.10 10.27 -6.19
CA LEU A 112 -3.37 11.31 -5.46
C LEU A 112 -4.21 12.60 -5.30
N LYS A 113 -5.01 12.95 -6.31
CA LYS A 113 -5.95 14.09 -6.23
C LYS A 113 -7.09 13.81 -5.25
N LEU A 114 -7.64 12.59 -5.26
CA LEU A 114 -8.72 12.22 -4.35
C LEU A 114 -8.26 12.10 -2.90
N LEU A 115 -7.02 11.65 -2.66
CA LEU A 115 -6.42 11.62 -1.33
C LEU A 115 -6.45 13.00 -0.64
N ALA A 116 -6.35 14.10 -1.40
CA ALA A 116 -6.38 15.45 -0.85
C ALA A 116 -7.74 15.83 -0.22
N ARG A 117 -8.79 15.03 -0.45
CA ARG A 117 -10.15 15.25 0.06
C ARG A 117 -10.41 14.56 1.41
N PHE A 118 -9.44 13.80 1.90
CA PHE A 118 -9.50 13.16 3.20
C PHE A 118 -9.14 14.14 4.31
N ASP A 119 -9.68 13.94 5.51
CA ASP A 119 -9.35 14.80 6.66
C ASP A 119 -8.01 14.42 7.30
N ARG A 120 -7.59 13.16 7.14
CA ARG A 120 -6.31 12.63 7.63
C ARG A 120 -5.67 11.71 6.61
N VAL A 121 -4.36 11.87 6.41
CA VAL A 121 -3.58 10.90 5.62
C VAL A 121 -2.38 10.45 6.43
N TRP A 122 -2.13 9.15 6.47
CA TRP A 122 -0.89 8.61 7.00
C TRP A 122 -0.03 8.09 5.86
N ALA A 123 1.17 8.62 5.73
CA ALA A 123 2.17 8.04 4.85
C ALA A 123 2.95 6.94 5.60
N VAL A 124 3.34 5.89 4.89
CA VAL A 124 4.05 4.76 5.51
C VAL A 124 5.51 5.04 5.91
N SER A 125 6.03 6.21 5.52
CA SER A 125 7.38 6.68 5.86
C SER A 125 7.48 8.20 5.68
N GLU A 126 8.53 8.82 6.24
CA GLU A 126 8.82 10.24 5.99
C GLU A 126 9.13 10.50 4.50
N ALA A 127 9.76 9.54 3.81
CA ALA A 127 10.02 9.65 2.38
C ALA A 127 8.70 9.69 1.57
N SER A 128 7.77 8.78 1.86
CA SER A 128 6.43 8.78 1.25
C SER A 128 5.65 10.05 1.60
N ARG A 129 5.78 10.55 2.83
CA ARG A 129 5.15 11.81 3.27
C ARG A 129 5.66 13.01 2.46
N ALA A 130 6.98 13.18 2.40
CA ALA A 130 7.62 14.26 1.67
C ALA A 130 7.26 14.22 0.18
N GLU A 131 7.17 13.02 -0.38
CA GLU A 131 6.76 12.77 -1.76
C GLU A 131 5.31 13.21 -2.03
N LEU A 132 4.36 12.76 -1.21
CA LEU A 132 2.95 13.14 -1.35
C LEU A 132 2.76 14.65 -1.25
N LEU A 133 3.37 15.27 -0.24
CA LEU A 133 3.31 16.72 -0.05
C LEU A 133 3.97 17.47 -1.21
N GLY A 134 5.08 16.95 -1.75
CA GLY A 134 5.74 17.51 -2.93
C GLY A 134 4.85 17.48 -4.16
N ILE A 135 4.17 16.37 -4.40
CA ILE A 135 3.22 16.21 -5.51
C ILE A 135 2.05 17.20 -5.36
N TRP A 136 1.47 17.31 -4.17
CA TRP A 136 0.37 18.25 -3.92
C TRP A 136 0.79 19.71 -4.07
N ARG A 137 1.97 20.09 -3.58
CA ARG A 137 2.53 21.44 -3.82
C ARG A 137 2.70 21.72 -5.31
N TRP A 138 3.25 20.76 -6.06
CA TRP A 138 3.41 20.89 -7.50
C TRP A 138 2.06 21.01 -8.23
N GLN A 139 1.01 20.33 -7.74
CA GLN A 139 -0.36 20.47 -8.24
C GLN A 139 -1.05 21.78 -7.82
N GLY A 140 -0.37 22.66 -7.08
CA GLY A 140 -0.93 23.94 -6.61
C GLY A 140 -1.85 23.82 -5.40
N LEU A 141 -1.86 22.68 -4.68
CA LEU A 141 -2.64 22.52 -3.47
C LEU A 141 -1.99 23.32 -2.33
N THR A 142 -2.61 24.44 -1.97
CA THR A 142 -2.08 25.39 -0.98
C THR A 142 -2.36 24.97 0.47
N ARG A 143 -3.40 24.18 0.69
CA ARG A 143 -3.83 23.70 2.01
C ARG A 143 -4.07 22.19 1.97
N PRO A 144 -3.00 21.37 1.91
CA PRO A 144 -3.16 19.92 1.98
C PRO A 144 -3.72 19.51 3.35
N PRO A 145 -4.44 18.37 3.44
CA PRO A 145 -4.84 17.83 4.73
C PRO A 145 -3.60 17.42 5.55
N PRO A 146 -3.73 17.28 6.88
CA PRO A 146 -2.66 16.75 7.71
C PRO A 146 -2.15 15.41 7.18
N VAL A 147 -0.84 15.34 6.92
CA VAL A 147 -0.13 14.11 6.58
C VAL A 147 0.83 13.77 7.70
N GLU A 148 0.60 12.65 8.37
CA GLU A 148 1.44 12.11 9.45
C GLU A 148 2.12 10.82 8.99
N VAL A 149 3.13 10.35 9.72
CA VAL A 149 3.81 9.09 9.40
C VAL A 149 3.26 7.97 10.27
N LEU A 150 2.81 6.89 9.64
CA LEU A 150 2.46 5.62 10.28
C LEU A 150 3.32 4.51 9.67
N THR A 151 4.44 4.20 10.30
CA THR A 151 5.35 3.16 9.83
C THR A 151 4.68 1.80 9.82
N LEU A 152 4.81 1.06 8.71
CA LEU A 152 4.32 -0.32 8.64
C LEU A 152 5.09 -1.22 9.61
N GLY A 153 4.36 -2.10 10.30
CA GLY A 153 4.95 -3.06 11.23
C GLY A 153 5.76 -4.15 10.51
N ALA A 154 6.75 -4.68 11.23
CA ALA A 154 7.62 -5.76 10.77
C ALA A 154 7.34 -7.09 11.50
N ASP A 155 6.18 -7.23 12.15
CA ASP A 155 5.88 -8.36 13.04
C ASP A 155 5.50 -9.66 12.32
N PHE A 156 5.67 -9.70 10.99
CA PHE A 156 5.43 -10.85 10.10
C PHE A 156 4.24 -11.72 10.54
N CYS A 157 4.50 -12.88 11.14
CA CYS A 157 3.50 -13.86 11.56
C CYS A 157 3.12 -13.79 13.06
N ARG A 158 3.32 -12.64 13.74
CA ARG A 158 3.19 -12.46 15.21
C ARG A 158 4.09 -13.38 16.05
N GLY A 159 5.11 -13.99 15.46
CA GLY A 159 6.01 -14.92 16.16
C GLY A 159 7.19 -14.19 16.81
N PRO A 160 7.77 -14.73 17.90
CA PRO A 160 9.02 -14.21 18.45
C PRO A 160 10.10 -14.24 17.38
N ARG A 161 10.98 -13.23 17.36
CA ARG A 161 12.14 -13.22 16.49
C ARG A 161 12.95 -14.49 16.77
N ARG A 162 13.08 -15.37 15.77
CA ARG A 162 13.95 -16.54 15.90
C ARG A 162 15.38 -16.04 15.99
N THR A 163 16.09 -16.46 17.03
CA THR A 163 17.54 -16.33 17.08
C THR A 163 18.11 -17.26 16.02
N PRO A 164 18.90 -16.75 15.06
CA PRO A 164 19.51 -17.61 14.05
C PRO A 164 20.46 -18.59 14.74
N THR A 165 20.31 -19.87 14.43
CA THR A 165 21.32 -20.87 14.75
C THR A 165 22.42 -20.78 13.70
N PRO A 166 23.71 -20.78 14.07
CA PRO A 166 24.79 -20.85 13.09
C PRO A 166 24.57 -22.07 12.19
N ALA A 167 24.41 -21.84 10.89
CA ALA A 167 24.33 -22.91 9.92
C ALA A 167 25.75 -23.33 9.54
N ALA A 168 26.02 -24.63 9.49
CA ALA A 168 27.22 -25.15 8.84
C ALA A 168 27.10 -24.94 7.32
N GLY A 169 28.18 -24.50 6.68
CA GLY A 169 28.24 -24.26 5.24
C GLY A 169 28.60 -22.81 4.86
N PRO A 170 28.64 -22.51 3.56
CA PRO A 170 28.95 -21.16 3.09
C PRO A 170 27.83 -20.16 3.45
N PRO A 171 28.14 -18.86 3.58
CA PRO A 171 27.14 -17.82 3.79
C PRO A 171 26.01 -17.87 2.74
N ARG A 172 24.79 -17.54 3.15
CA ARG A 172 23.62 -17.50 2.27
C ARG A 172 23.05 -16.10 2.20
N LEU A 173 22.99 -15.53 1.00
CA LEU A 173 22.32 -14.28 0.71
C LEU A 173 20.90 -14.60 0.23
N LEU A 174 19.90 -13.99 0.85
CA LEU A 174 18.50 -14.14 0.49
C LEU A 174 17.93 -12.83 -0.05
N CYS A 175 17.47 -12.84 -1.30
CA CYS A 175 16.62 -11.78 -1.85
C CYS A 175 15.19 -12.29 -1.91
N LEU A 176 14.34 -11.81 -0.99
CA LEU A 176 12.93 -12.16 -0.94
C LEU A 176 12.08 -11.04 -1.53
N GLY A 177 11.37 -11.32 -2.62
CA GLY A 177 10.49 -10.36 -3.28
C GLY A 177 10.03 -10.84 -4.64
N ILE A 178 8.99 -10.19 -5.18
CA ILE A 178 8.57 -10.42 -6.58
C ILE A 178 9.81 -10.29 -7.49
N LEU A 179 9.97 -11.24 -8.42
CA LEU A 179 11.04 -11.18 -9.41
C LEU A 179 10.56 -10.28 -10.56
N GLU A 180 11.08 -9.05 -10.61
CA GLU A 180 10.67 -8.01 -11.56
C GLU A 180 11.79 -6.97 -11.76
N PRO A 181 11.89 -6.31 -12.94
CA PRO A 181 12.99 -5.40 -13.26
C PRO A 181 13.23 -4.30 -12.20
N ARG A 182 12.14 -3.77 -11.62
CA ARG A 182 12.17 -2.71 -10.61
C ARG A 182 12.89 -3.09 -9.31
N LYS A 183 13.07 -4.38 -9.01
CA LYS A 183 13.80 -4.84 -7.83
C LYS A 183 15.32 -4.91 -8.04
N ASN A 184 15.78 -4.59 -9.25
CA ASN A 184 17.19 -4.57 -9.62
C ASN A 184 17.93 -5.89 -9.33
N GLN A 185 17.22 -7.02 -9.42
CA GLN A 185 17.77 -8.35 -9.11
C GLN A 185 18.83 -8.79 -10.13
N ARG A 186 18.80 -8.24 -11.36
CA ARG A 186 19.85 -8.46 -12.36
C ARG A 186 21.19 -7.89 -11.91
N PHE A 187 21.21 -6.65 -11.42
CA PHE A 187 22.43 -6.05 -10.89
C PHE A 187 22.97 -6.85 -9.68
N LEU A 188 22.08 -7.35 -8.81
CA LEU A 188 22.48 -8.24 -7.72
C LEU A 188 23.17 -9.51 -8.24
N LEU A 189 22.65 -10.13 -9.31
CA LEU A 189 23.26 -11.31 -9.94
C LEU A 189 24.63 -11.00 -10.55
N GLU A 190 24.76 -9.87 -11.24
CA GLU A 190 26.03 -9.41 -11.84
C GLU A 190 27.11 -9.22 -10.77
N VAL A 191 26.78 -8.51 -9.69
CA VAL A 191 27.71 -8.34 -8.57
C VAL A 191 28.07 -9.68 -7.91
N CYS A 192 27.10 -10.59 -7.74
CA CYS A 192 27.40 -11.91 -7.19
C CYS A 192 28.34 -12.72 -8.10
N ALA A 193 28.18 -12.63 -9.42
CA ALA A 193 29.05 -13.30 -10.38
C ALA A 193 30.50 -12.79 -10.28
N ASP A 194 30.70 -11.48 -10.14
CA ASP A 194 32.02 -10.89 -9.96
C ASP A 194 32.68 -11.35 -8.65
N LEU A 195 31.90 -11.43 -7.56
CA LEU A 195 32.39 -11.89 -6.27
C LEU A 195 32.77 -13.37 -6.28
N TRP A 196 32.00 -14.21 -6.98
CA TRP A 196 32.35 -15.62 -7.19
C TRP A 196 33.63 -15.77 -8.03
N ALA A 197 33.78 -14.98 -9.09
CA ALA A 197 35.01 -14.94 -9.88
C ALA A 197 36.24 -14.51 -9.05
N GLY A 198 36.03 -13.64 -8.06
CA GLY A 198 37.02 -13.25 -7.05
C GLY A 198 37.32 -14.31 -5.98
N GLY A 199 36.70 -15.49 -6.04
CA GLY A 199 36.96 -16.61 -5.13
C GLY A 199 36.14 -16.60 -3.83
N LEU A 200 35.16 -15.71 -3.68
CA LEU A 200 34.28 -15.72 -2.52
C LEU A 200 33.28 -16.88 -2.60
N ALA A 201 33.20 -17.68 -1.55
CA ALA A 201 32.27 -18.80 -1.46
C ALA A 201 31.00 -18.42 -0.68
N PHE A 202 29.87 -18.28 -1.37
CA PHE A 202 28.53 -18.04 -0.80
C PHE A 202 27.43 -18.47 -1.76
N GLU A 203 26.21 -18.67 -1.26
CA GLU A 203 25.02 -18.97 -2.05
C GLU A 203 24.13 -17.72 -2.19
N LEU A 204 23.55 -17.51 -3.38
CA LEU A 204 22.49 -16.53 -3.60
C LEU A 204 21.15 -17.24 -3.82
N HIS A 205 20.16 -16.92 -2.98
CA HIS A 205 18.79 -17.42 -3.07
C HIS A 205 17.86 -16.27 -3.47
N LEU A 206 17.31 -16.33 -4.68
CA LEU A 206 16.27 -15.41 -5.15
C LEU A 206 14.90 -16.08 -4.97
N VAL A 207 14.08 -15.58 -4.05
CA VAL A 207 12.80 -16.19 -3.69
C VAL A 207 11.65 -15.23 -3.97
N GLY A 208 10.76 -15.64 -4.86
CA GLY A 208 9.49 -14.95 -5.08
C GLY A 208 8.83 -15.35 -6.38
N ARG A 209 7.62 -14.83 -6.58
CA ARG A 209 6.87 -15.07 -7.81
C ARG A 209 7.48 -14.23 -8.94
N VAL A 210 7.60 -14.81 -10.12
CA VAL A 210 7.92 -14.08 -11.36
C VAL A 210 6.73 -13.18 -11.72
N ASN A 211 6.99 -11.88 -11.83
CA ASN A 211 6.04 -10.98 -12.47
C ASN A 211 6.24 -11.13 -13.98
N PRO A 212 5.23 -11.48 -14.78
CA PRO A 212 5.37 -11.64 -16.22
C PRO A 212 5.56 -10.31 -16.97
N HIS A 213 5.72 -9.19 -16.25
CA HIS A 213 5.88 -7.84 -16.79
C HIS A 213 7.19 -7.23 -16.33
#